data_AF-A0A6M0FQ91-F1
#
_entry.id   AF-A0A6M0FQ91-F1
#
_cell.length_a   1.000
_cell.length_b   1.000
_cell.length_c   1.000
_cell.angle_alpha   90.00
_cell.angle_beta   90.00
_cell.angle_gamma   90.00
#
_symmetry.space_group_name_H-M   'P 1'
#
loop_
_entity.id
_entity.type
_entity.pdbx_description
1 polymer ?
#
loop_
_entity_poly.entity_id
_entity_poly.type
_entity_poly.pdbx_seq_one_letter_code
_entity_poly.pdbx_strand_id
1 'polypeptide(L)'
;MPIPTFIWAIAGILGGGVALALIFWNQILEWAQYNLFPWIQNNIPSIESQVREAFSAVDNVATSTRYLIRKAWKKLREYLLKQVVKLERQSSGKWKMQVTSWVIKNLLEPEKVSEVVTEKDVDWEDLPPDVRAEWLKLEKSKAEIDVTEYRDQQIDEMDMSA
;
A
#
# COMPACT_ATOMS: atom_id res chain seq x y z
N MET A 1 -15.27 -22.18 -2.29
CA MET A 1 -13.81 -22.33 -2.10
C MET A 1 -13.36 -21.22 -1.16
N PRO A 2 -12.63 -21.52 -0.08
CA PRO A 2 -12.23 -20.51 0.88
C PRO A 2 -11.29 -19.51 0.20
N ILE A 3 -11.57 -18.23 0.42
CA ILE A 3 -10.90 -17.09 -0.16
C ILE A 3 -9.41 -17.14 0.20
N PRO A 4 -8.48 -17.00 -0.76
CA PRO A 4 -7.08 -16.76 -0.44
C PRO A 4 -6.99 -15.41 0.30
N THR A 5 -6.65 -15.46 1.59
CA THR A 5 -6.43 -14.32 2.49
C THR A 5 -5.49 -13.25 1.91
N PHE A 6 -4.69 -13.61 0.90
CA PHE A 6 -3.83 -12.71 0.14
C PHE A 6 -4.58 -11.59 -0.61
N ILE A 7 -5.79 -11.83 -1.11
CA ILE A 7 -6.56 -10.78 -1.83
C ILE A 7 -7.09 -9.73 -0.85
N TRP A 8 -7.50 -10.16 0.36
CA TRP A 8 -7.84 -9.23 1.44
C TRP A 8 -6.61 -8.48 1.97
N ALA A 9 -5.42 -9.06 1.90
CA ALA A 9 -4.19 -8.34 2.24
C ALA A 9 -3.87 -7.23 1.22
N ILE A 10 -4.08 -7.47 -0.08
CA ILE A 10 -3.89 -6.44 -1.13
C ILE A 10 -4.94 -5.32 -0.98
N ALA A 11 -6.21 -5.67 -0.73
CA ALA A 11 -7.27 -4.70 -0.48
C ALA A 11 -7.10 -3.97 0.87
N GLY A 12 -6.58 -4.65 1.90
CA GLY A 12 -6.30 -4.09 3.22
C GLY A 12 -5.10 -3.14 3.23
N ILE A 13 -4.13 -3.31 2.33
CA ILE A 13 -3.02 -2.37 2.11
C ILE A 13 -3.52 -1.03 1.54
N LEU A 14 -4.63 -1.03 0.79
CA LEU A 14 -5.32 0.19 0.35
C LEU A 14 -6.12 0.86 1.49
N GLY A 15 -6.27 0.19 2.63
CA GLY A 15 -6.84 0.71 3.88
C GLY A 15 -5.88 1.62 4.66
N GLY A 16 -5.17 2.52 3.97
CA GLY A 16 -4.59 3.79 4.43
C GLY A 16 -3.74 3.83 5.69
N GLY A 17 -4.30 3.59 6.88
CA GLY A 17 -3.72 4.10 8.13
C GLY A 17 -2.31 3.62 8.45
N VAL A 18 -2.07 2.31 8.41
CA VAL A 18 -0.79 1.72 8.83
C VAL A 18 0.28 1.84 7.73
N ALA A 19 -0.11 1.71 6.47
CA ALA A 19 0.80 1.89 5.34
C ALA A 19 1.26 3.35 5.21
N LEU A 20 0.33 4.31 5.35
CA LEU A 20 0.66 5.74 5.31
C LEU A 20 1.55 6.12 6.49
N ALA A 21 1.29 5.60 7.70
CA ALA A 21 2.17 5.84 8.85
C ALA A 21 3.60 5.33 8.60
N LEU A 22 3.77 4.18 7.92
CA LEU A 22 5.08 3.65 7.55
C LEU A 22 5.73 4.42 6.39
N ILE A 23 4.98 4.99 5.46
CA ILE A 23 5.52 5.82 4.37
C ILE A 23 5.99 7.16 4.96
N PHE A 24 5.13 7.84 5.71
CA PHE A 24 5.38 9.16 6.26
C PHE A 24 6.12 9.16 7.61
N TRP A 25 6.62 8.01 8.08
CA TRP A 25 7.25 7.89 9.39
C TRP A 25 8.40 8.90 9.61
N ASN A 26 9.21 9.18 8.59
CA ASN A 26 10.31 10.14 8.76
C ASN A 26 9.82 11.57 8.85
N GLN A 27 8.74 11.94 8.16
CA GLN A 27 8.09 13.24 8.35
C GLN A 27 7.50 13.36 9.75
N ILE A 28 6.98 12.26 10.31
CA ILE A 28 6.53 12.19 11.70
C ILE A 28 7.71 12.36 12.67
N LEU A 29 8.85 11.71 12.41
CA LEU A 29 10.06 11.87 13.22
C LEU A 29 10.65 13.28 13.15
N GLU A 30 10.73 13.87 11.95
CA GLU A 30 11.17 15.26 11.77
C GLU A 30 10.24 16.21 12.53
N TRP A 31 8.92 16.07 12.35
CA TRP A 31 7.95 16.85 13.10
C TRP A 31 8.13 16.68 14.61
N ALA A 32 8.34 15.44 15.08
CA ALA A 32 8.56 15.17 16.49
C ALA A 32 9.85 15.83 17.00
N GLN A 33 10.92 15.80 16.23
CA GLN A 33 12.20 16.41 16.56
C GLN A 33 12.13 17.94 16.64
N TYR A 34 11.42 18.58 15.71
CA TYR A 34 11.34 20.04 15.62
C TYR A 34 10.23 20.65 16.49
N ASN A 35 9.16 19.92 16.78
CA ASN A 35 7.99 20.44 17.47
C ASN A 35 7.71 19.72 18.78
N LEU A 36 7.49 18.40 18.72
CA LEU A 36 7.00 17.63 19.87
C LEU A 36 8.02 17.57 21.00
N PHE A 37 9.26 17.14 20.74
CA PHE A 37 10.25 16.97 21.78
C PHE A 37 10.64 18.30 22.43
N PRO A 38 10.87 19.41 21.69
CA PRO A 38 11.07 20.73 22.32
C PRO A 38 9.87 21.16 23.15
N TRP A 39 8.64 20.91 22.68
CA TRP A 39 7.44 21.22 23.46
C TRP A 39 7.38 20.40 24.76
N ILE A 40 7.66 19.10 24.73
CA ILE A 40 7.68 18.24 25.92
C ILE A 40 8.77 18.67 26.88
N GLN A 41 9.98 18.92 26.38
CA GLN A 41 11.11 19.37 27.20
C GLN A 41 10.78 20.66 27.96
N ASN A 42 10.06 21.58 27.33
CA ASN A 42 9.70 22.87 27.92
C ASN A 42 8.48 22.81 28.86
N ASN A 43 7.53 21.90 28.62
CA ASN A 43 6.25 21.89 29.34
C ASN A 43 6.11 20.72 30.34
N ILE A 44 6.63 19.54 30.00
CA ILE A 44 6.48 18.30 30.77
C ILE A 44 7.80 17.47 30.72
N PRO A 45 8.92 18.00 31.22
CA PRO A 45 10.22 17.33 31.10
C PRO A 45 10.29 15.96 31.81
N SER A 46 9.40 15.71 32.78
CA SER A 46 9.35 14.44 33.52
C SER A 46 9.01 13.21 32.67
N ILE A 47 8.41 13.41 31.50
CA ILE A 47 8.06 12.32 30.56
C ILE A 47 8.92 12.32 29.30
N GLU A 48 9.85 13.26 29.13
CA GLU A 48 10.62 13.42 27.89
C GLU A 48 11.35 12.13 27.51
N SER A 49 12.02 11.51 28.48
CA SER A 49 12.77 10.26 28.27
C SER A 49 11.86 9.13 27.79
N GLN A 50 10.72 8.95 28.43
CA GLN A 50 9.76 7.89 28.12
C GLN A 50 9.15 8.08 26.72
N VAL A 51 8.87 9.33 26.34
CA VAL A 51 8.34 9.63 25.01
C VAL A 51 9.39 9.38 23.93
N ARG A 52 10.65 9.81 24.14
CA ARG A 52 11.75 9.52 23.21
C ARG A 52 12.01 8.02 23.07
N GLU A 53 11.97 7.29 24.18
CA GLU A 53 12.11 5.82 24.18
C GLU A 53 10.99 5.14 23.41
N ALA A 54 9.73 5.59 23.58
CA ALA A 54 8.60 5.09 22.81
C ALA A 54 8.77 5.35 21.30
N PHE A 55 9.19 6.55 20.90
CA PHE A 55 9.47 6.87 19.50
C PHE A 55 10.60 6.01 18.92
N SER A 56 11.68 5.78 19.69
CA SER A 56 12.77 4.89 19.27
C SER A 56 12.33 3.43 19.12
N ALA A 57 11.48 2.94 20.03
CA ALA A 57 10.93 1.59 19.94
C ALA A 57 10.06 1.42 18.68
N VAL A 58 9.20 2.39 18.39
CA VAL A 58 8.35 2.37 17.19
C VAL A 58 9.21 2.50 15.92
N ASP A 59 10.26 3.32 15.94
CA ASP A 59 11.16 3.49 14.81
C ASP A 59 11.90 2.19 14.43
N ASN A 60 12.38 1.44 15.42
CA ASN A 60 12.99 0.13 15.19
C ASN A 60 12.02 -0.86 14.51
N VAL A 61 10.76 -0.86 14.96
CA VAL A 61 9.70 -1.69 14.38
C VAL A 61 9.36 -1.22 12.96
N ALA A 62 9.22 0.09 12.75
CA ALA A 62 8.94 0.69 11.45
C ALA A 62 10.03 0.33 10.44
N THR A 63 11.30 0.54 10.79
CA THR A 63 12.45 0.23 9.94
C THR A 63 12.53 -1.26 9.60
N SER A 64 12.36 -2.14 10.58
CA SER A 64 12.33 -3.60 10.37
C SER A 64 11.17 -4.02 9.47
N THR A 65 10.00 -3.42 9.65
CA THR A 65 8.80 -3.69 8.85
C THR A 65 9.00 -3.21 7.41
N ARG A 66 9.54 -2.01 7.20
CA ARG A 66 9.89 -1.48 5.86
C ARG A 66 10.86 -2.41 5.14
N TYR A 67 11.88 -2.93 5.84
CA TYR A 67 12.82 -3.89 5.27
C TYR A 67 12.14 -5.20 4.82
N LEU A 68 11.28 -5.77 5.67
CA LEU A 68 10.56 -7.00 5.35
C LEU A 68 9.61 -6.82 4.15
N ILE A 69 8.90 -5.69 4.11
CA ILE A 69 8.02 -5.32 2.99
C ILE A 69 8.83 -5.23 1.69
N ARG A 70 9.97 -4.52 1.70
CA ARG A 70 10.87 -4.40 0.54
C ARG A 70 11.36 -5.77 0.06
N LYS A 71 11.81 -6.62 0.99
CA LYS A 71 12.31 -7.96 0.67
C LYS A 71 11.22 -8.84 0.06
N ALA A 72 10.01 -8.81 0.64
CA ALA A 72 8.87 -9.56 0.13
C ALA A 72 8.44 -9.06 -1.25
N TRP A 73 8.39 -7.74 -1.45
CA TRP A 73 8.03 -7.14 -2.73
C TRP A 73 9.04 -7.47 -3.81
N LYS A 74 10.34 -7.32 -3.54
CA LYS A 74 11.42 -7.70 -4.46
C LYS A 74 11.29 -9.17 -4.87
N LYS A 75 11.00 -10.06 -3.90
CA LYS A 75 10.81 -11.48 -4.20
C LYS A 75 9.55 -11.74 -5.04
N LEU A 76 8.48 -11.00 -4.79
CA LEU A 76 7.25 -11.08 -5.58
C LEU A 76 7.48 -10.59 -7.02
N ARG A 77 8.24 -9.50 -7.21
CA ARG A 77 8.56 -8.91 -8.53
C ARG A 77 9.42 -9.81 -9.42
N GLU A 78 10.09 -10.82 -8.86
CA GLU A 78 10.72 -11.87 -9.68
C GLU A 78 9.69 -12.69 -10.47
N TYR A 79 8.46 -12.83 -9.94
CA TYR A 79 7.39 -13.63 -10.55
C TYR A 79 6.29 -12.76 -11.16
N LEU A 80 5.90 -11.67 -10.49
CA LEU A 80 4.84 -10.78 -10.91
C LEU A 80 5.42 -9.66 -11.78
N LEU A 81 5.22 -9.78 -13.10
CA LEU A 81 5.70 -8.82 -14.08
C LEU A 81 4.86 -7.54 -14.07
N LYS A 82 3.54 -7.72 -14.04
CA LYS A 82 2.58 -6.63 -14.07
C LYS A 82 1.26 -7.06 -13.42
N GLN A 83 0.56 -6.12 -12.83
CA GLN A 83 -0.79 -6.30 -12.32
C GLN A 83 -1.59 -5.02 -12.55
N VAL A 84 -2.68 -5.17 -13.30
CA VAL A 84 -3.59 -4.08 -13.63
C VAL A 84 -4.96 -4.38 -13.05
N VAL A 85 -5.54 -3.39 -12.40
CA VAL A 85 -6.92 -3.44 -11.91
C VAL A 85 -7.76 -2.51 -12.76
N LYS A 86 -8.76 -3.06 -13.43
CA LYS A 86 -9.78 -2.33 -14.18
C LYS A 86 -11.08 -2.34 -13.39
N LEU A 87 -11.63 -1.16 -13.18
CA LEU A 87 -12.90 -0.95 -12.51
C LEU A 87 -13.89 -0.38 -13.50
N GLU A 88 -14.96 -1.11 -13.76
CA GLU A 88 -16.01 -0.72 -14.68
C GLU A 88 -17.36 -0.72 -13.96
N ARG A 89 -18.11 0.37 -14.15
CA ARG A 89 -19.48 0.46 -13.65
C ARG A 89 -20.42 -0.29 -14.59
N GLN A 90 -21.17 -1.25 -14.06
CA GLN A 90 -22.22 -1.91 -14.83
C GLN A 90 -23.50 -1.07 -14.83
N SER A 91 -24.31 -1.25 -15.88
CA SER A 91 -25.64 -0.62 -16.01
C SER A 91 -26.60 -0.98 -14.87
N SER A 92 -26.34 -2.08 -14.17
CA SER A 92 -27.07 -2.54 -12.97
C SER A 92 -26.74 -1.76 -11.69
N GLY A 93 -25.80 -0.82 -11.73
CA GLY A 93 -25.32 -0.07 -10.56
C GLY A 93 -24.23 -0.80 -9.75
N LYS A 94 -23.93 -2.06 -10.09
CA LYS A 94 -22.81 -2.82 -9.51
C LYS A 94 -21.48 -2.48 -10.19
N TRP A 95 -20.38 -2.68 -9.48
CA TRP A 95 -19.04 -2.50 -10.04
C TRP A 95 -18.41 -3.83 -10.37
N LYS A 96 -17.74 -3.90 -11.51
CA LYS A 96 -16.91 -5.04 -11.89
C LYS A 96 -15.46 -4.63 -11.71
N MET A 97 -14.76 -5.34 -10.84
CA MET A 97 -13.32 -5.26 -10.71
C MET A 97 -12.70 -6.44 -11.47
N GLN A 98 -11.91 -6.13 -12.48
CA GLN A 98 -11.10 -7.08 -13.22
C GLN A 98 -9.64 -6.87 -12.84
N VAL A 99 -9.03 -7.88 -12.24
CA VAL A 99 -7.61 -7.91 -11.92
C VAL A 99 -6.93 -8.79 -12.96
N THR A 100 -6.06 -8.20 -13.76
CA THR A 100 -5.21 -8.92 -14.71
C THR A 100 -3.79 -8.94 -14.18
N SER A 101 -3.24 -10.13 -13.98
CA SER A 101 -1.87 -10.34 -13.52
C SER A 101 -1.06 -11.11 -14.55
N TRP A 102 0.14 -10.64 -14.86
CA TRP A 102 1.10 -11.32 -15.71
C TRP A 102 2.19 -11.92 -14.83
N VAL A 103 2.25 -13.26 -14.78
CA VAL A 103 3.08 -13.98 -13.82
C VAL A 103 3.95 -15.02 -14.51
N ILE A 104 5.23 -15.06 -14.15
CA ILE A 104 6.14 -16.17 -14.45
C ILE A 104 5.91 -17.26 -13.41
N LYS A 105 5.47 -18.45 -13.84
CA LYS A 105 5.25 -19.58 -12.90
C LYS A 105 6.52 -20.35 -12.57
N ASN A 106 7.51 -20.31 -13.46
CA ASN A 106 8.80 -20.97 -13.30
C ASN A 106 9.92 -20.04 -13.76
N LEU A 107 10.79 -19.63 -12.83
CA LEU A 107 11.91 -18.72 -13.13
C LEU A 107 12.95 -19.32 -14.08
N LEU A 108 12.99 -20.65 -14.23
CA LEU A 108 13.86 -21.33 -15.20
C LEU A 108 13.33 -21.23 -16.64
N GLU A 109 12.07 -20.83 -16.81
CA GLU A 109 11.42 -20.65 -18.10
C GLU A 109 10.75 -19.26 -18.15
N PRO A 110 11.53 -18.17 -18.08
CA PRO A 110 10.99 -16.80 -17.93
C PRO A 110 10.14 -16.35 -19.13
N GLU A 111 10.27 -17.02 -20.28
CA GLU A 111 9.47 -16.77 -21.48
C GLU A 111 8.02 -17.27 -21.34
N LYS A 112 7.75 -18.21 -20.41
CA LYS A 112 6.40 -18.73 -20.16
C LYS A 112 5.65 -17.86 -19.17
N VAL A 113 5.18 -16.71 -19.66
CA VAL A 113 4.30 -15.79 -18.92
C VAL A 113 2.87 -16.33 -18.95
N SER A 114 2.27 -16.48 -17.78
CA SER A 114 0.85 -16.78 -17.62
C SER A 114 0.08 -15.50 -17.33
N GLU A 115 -0.94 -15.22 -18.14
CA GLU A 115 -1.94 -14.21 -17.83
C GLU A 115 -3.02 -14.83 -16.91
N VAL A 116 -3.27 -14.18 -15.79
CA VAL A 116 -4.30 -14.58 -14.82
C VAL A 116 -5.29 -13.43 -14.70
N VAL A 117 -6.50 -13.66 -15.21
CA VAL A 117 -7.61 -12.71 -15.12
C VAL A 117 -8.56 -13.17 -14.02
N THR A 118 -8.81 -12.30 -13.05
CA THR A 118 -9.80 -12.52 -11.99
C THR A 118 -10.84 -11.42 -12.05
N GLU A 119 -12.10 -11.80 -12.21
CA GLU A 119 -13.22 -10.86 -12.21
C GLU A 119 -14.03 -11.01 -10.92
N LYS A 120 -14.42 -9.90 -10.33
CA LYS A 120 -15.26 -9.88 -9.14
C LYS A 120 -16.22 -8.69 -9.17
N ASP A 121 -17.45 -8.92 -8.74
CA ASP A 121 -18.39 -7.84 -8.44
C ASP A 121 -18.03 -7.21 -7.10
N VAL A 122 -17.94 -5.88 -7.08
CA VAL A 122 -17.58 -5.08 -5.91
C VAL A 122 -18.68 -4.05 -5.69
N ASP A 123 -19.01 -3.81 -4.42
CA ASP A 123 -19.96 -2.77 -4.05
C ASP A 123 -19.25 -1.42 -3.96
N TRP A 124 -19.99 -0.33 -4.16
CA TRP A 124 -19.43 1.03 -4.15
C TRP A 124 -18.67 1.35 -2.84
N GLU A 125 -19.17 0.87 -1.71
CA GLU A 125 -18.58 1.11 -0.39
C GLU A 125 -17.22 0.44 -0.19
N ASP A 126 -16.99 -0.68 -0.89
CA ASP A 126 -15.76 -1.45 -0.86
C ASP A 126 -14.69 -0.91 -1.84
N LEU A 127 -15.04 0.11 -2.64
CA LEU A 127 -14.08 0.73 -3.55
C LEU A 127 -13.05 1.57 -2.79
N PRO A 128 -11.77 1.53 -3.23
CA PRO A 128 -10.74 2.37 -2.66
C PRO A 128 -11.16 3.86 -2.62
N PRO A 129 -10.85 4.60 -1.54
CA PRO A 129 -11.23 6.00 -1.39
C PRO A 129 -10.76 6.87 -2.56
N ASP A 130 -9.57 6.59 -3.09
CA ASP A 130 -8.97 7.33 -4.20
C ASP A 130 -9.75 7.13 -5.50
N VAL A 131 -10.18 5.90 -5.78
CA VAL A 131 -11.07 5.58 -6.91
C VAL A 131 -12.39 6.31 -6.76
N ARG A 132 -13.00 6.27 -5.57
CA ARG A 132 -14.26 6.98 -5.31
C ARG A 132 -14.10 8.48 -5.50
N ALA A 133 -12.99 9.07 -5.05
CA ALA A 133 -12.70 10.49 -5.16
C ALA A 133 -12.43 10.93 -6.61
N GLU A 134 -11.67 10.16 -7.38
CA GLU A 134 -11.45 10.43 -8.81
C GLU A 134 -12.75 10.34 -9.60
N TRP A 135 -13.62 9.39 -9.25
CA TRP A 135 -14.91 9.23 -9.91
C TRP A 135 -15.91 10.33 -9.59
N LEU A 136 -15.95 10.80 -8.33
CA LEU A 136 -16.73 11.98 -7.96
C LEU A 136 -16.24 13.25 -8.68
N LYS A 137 -14.97 13.28 -9.10
CA LYS A 137 -14.36 14.43 -9.78
C LYS A 137 -14.43 14.39 -11.32
N LEU A 138 -14.45 13.21 -11.94
CA LEU A 138 -14.17 13.07 -13.38
C LEU A 138 -15.30 12.53 -14.26
N GLU A 139 -16.46 12.10 -13.73
CA GLU A 139 -17.56 11.46 -14.50
C GLU A 139 -17.12 10.28 -15.40
N LYS A 140 -15.90 9.74 -15.22
CA LYS A 140 -15.31 8.75 -16.12
C LYS A 140 -15.86 7.37 -15.81
N SER A 141 -16.47 6.68 -16.77
CA SER A 141 -17.11 5.37 -16.59
C SER A 141 -16.17 4.18 -16.31
N LYS A 142 -14.84 4.39 -16.35
CA LYS A 142 -13.81 3.35 -16.23
C LYS A 142 -12.56 3.92 -15.55
N ALA A 143 -11.98 3.15 -14.63
CA ALA A 143 -10.65 3.42 -14.06
C ALA A 143 -9.73 2.22 -14.29
N GLU A 144 -8.49 2.50 -14.66
CA GLU A 144 -7.43 1.49 -14.83
C GLU A 144 -6.25 1.91 -13.96
N ILE A 145 -5.85 1.02 -13.05
CA ILE A 145 -4.76 1.27 -12.11
C ILE A 145 -3.71 0.19 -12.31
N ASP A 146 -2.49 0.62 -12.60
CA ASP A 146 -1.33 -0.26 -12.54
C ASP A 146 -0.89 -0.39 -11.08
N VAL A 147 -1.23 -1.53 -10.47
CA VAL A 147 -0.92 -1.82 -9.07
C VAL A 147 0.57 -2.03 -8.87
N THR A 148 1.26 -2.48 -9.91
CA THR A 148 2.70 -2.77 -9.83
C THR A 148 3.48 -1.46 -9.80
N GLU A 149 3.15 -0.54 -10.69
CA GLU A 149 3.76 0.80 -10.72
C GLU A 149 3.48 1.57 -9.43
N TYR A 150 2.22 1.59 -8.97
CA TYR A 150 1.85 2.25 -7.72
C TYR A 150 2.62 1.68 -6.51
N ARG A 151 2.79 0.35 -6.46
CA ARG A 151 3.49 -0.29 -5.35
C ARG A 151 5.02 -0.11 -5.47
N ASP A 152 5.57 -0.11 -6.67
CA ASP A 152 6.97 0.22 -6.93
C ASP A 152 7.25 1.66 -6.43
N GLN A 153 6.39 2.64 -6.74
CA GLN A 153 6.49 4.01 -6.23
C GLN A 153 6.46 4.10 -4.70
N GLN A 154 5.52 3.40 -4.05
CA GLN A 154 5.47 3.38 -2.57
C GLN A 154 6.75 2.78 -1.96
N ILE A 155 7.32 1.77 -2.60
CA ILE A 155 8.56 1.15 -2.14
C ILE A 155 9.75 2.10 -2.32
N ASP A 156 9.80 2.82 -3.43
CA ASP A 156 10.83 3.84 -3.70
C ASP A 156 10.71 5.03 -2.74
N GLU A 157 9.50 5.49 -2.43
CA GLU A 157 9.25 6.51 -1.41
C GLU A 157 9.70 6.05 -0.02
N MET A 158 9.51 4.77 0.31
CA MET A 158 10.07 4.20 1.54
C MET A 158 11.61 4.19 1.51
N ASP A 159 12.26 4.04 0.35
CA ASP A 159 13.72 4.02 0.17
C ASP A 159 14.33 5.43 0.26
N MET A 160 13.70 6.44 -0.33
CA MET A 160 14.13 7.86 -0.25
C MET A 160 13.98 8.46 1.14
N SER A 161 13.30 7.75 2.04
CA SER A 161 12.98 8.19 3.37
C SER A 161 13.80 7.45 4.44
N ALA A 162 14.61 6.44 4.08
CA ALA A 162 15.51 5.73 4.99
C ALA A 162 16.89 6.41 5.07
#